data_AF-A0A2Y9DEM5-F1
#
_entry.id   AF-A0A2Y9DEM5-F1
#
_cell.length_a   1.000
_cell.length_b   1.000
_cell.length_c   1.000
_cell.angle_alpha   90.00
_cell.angle_beta   90.00
_cell.angle_gamma   90.00
#
_symmetry.space_group_name_H-M   'P 1'
#
loop_
_entity.id
_entity.type
_entity.pdbx_description
1 polymer ?
#
loop_
_entity_poly.entity_id
_entity_poly.type
_entity_poly.pdbx_seq_one_letter_code
_entity_poly.pdbx_strand_id
1 'polypeptide(L)'
;MAVGLVFWFGTFSQIPSSLLMSNVLLANSLIPLGMAAPSMKERQACWEARDEYWKCLDERNEDASQCKKLRSSFESSCPQQWIKYFDKRRDYLKFKEKFEAGQFQPSKTTVNS
;
A
#
# COMPACT_ATOMS: atom_id res chain seq x y z
N MET A 1 -3.89 6.92 48.37
CA MET A 1 -2.47 6.82 48.75
C MET A 1 -1.76 6.10 47.63
N ALA A 2 -0.96 6.83 46.87
CA ALA A 2 -0.20 6.32 45.73
C ALA A 2 1.13 5.73 46.22
N VAL A 3 1.51 4.56 45.73
CA VAL A 3 2.86 4.02 45.84
C VAL A 3 3.39 3.81 44.43
N GLY A 4 4.28 4.71 44.04
CA GLY A 4 5.07 4.61 42.83
C GLY A 4 6.42 3.94 43.11
N LEU A 5 6.88 3.16 42.13
CA LEU A 5 8.26 2.76 41.87
C LEU A 5 8.34 2.63 40.34
N VAL A 6 8.57 3.71 39.59
CA VAL A 6 9.89 4.23 39.21
C VAL A 6 10.87 3.11 38.81
N PHE A 7 10.67 2.52 37.63
CA PHE A 7 11.73 1.81 36.91
C PHE A 7 12.25 2.70 35.78
N TRP A 8 13.31 3.41 36.17
CA TRP A 8 14.50 3.79 35.42
C TRP A 8 14.40 4.08 33.91
N PHE A 9 14.56 5.37 33.61
CA PHE A 9 15.12 5.89 32.37
C PHE A 9 16.43 5.16 32.00
N GLY A 10 16.36 4.31 30.97
CA GLY A 10 17.52 3.85 30.21
C GLY A 10 17.76 4.81 29.05
N THR A 11 18.89 5.51 29.13
CA THR A 11 19.40 6.49 28.17
C THR A 11 19.37 6.01 26.71
N PHE A 12 18.42 6.51 25.93
CA PHE A 12 18.50 6.51 24.46
C PHE A 12 19.48 7.61 24.04
N SER A 13 20.77 7.40 24.33
CA SER A 13 21.87 8.28 23.94
C SER A 13 22.58 7.67 22.73
N GLN A 14 22.57 8.45 21.65
CA GLN A 14 23.41 8.38 20.46
C GLN A 14 23.82 6.97 19.95
N ILE A 15 23.12 6.50 18.92
CA ILE A 15 23.79 5.73 17.86
C ILE A 15 24.44 6.77 16.94
N PRO A 16 25.79 6.79 16.83
CA PRO A 16 26.48 7.73 15.96
C PRO A 16 26.23 7.38 14.49
N SER A 17 25.72 8.38 13.76
CA SER A 17 25.75 8.47 12.31
C SER A 17 27.21 8.54 11.82
N SER A 18 27.82 7.40 11.55
CA SER A 18 28.92 7.24 10.60
C SER A 18 29.55 5.88 10.84
N LEU A 19 29.39 4.96 9.88
CA LEU A 19 30.45 4.07 9.42
C LEU A 19 29.94 3.38 8.14
N LEU A 20 30.55 3.80 7.04
CA LEU A 20 30.87 2.99 5.86
C LEU A 20 29.71 2.63 4.90
N MET A 21 29.25 3.62 4.12
CA MET A 21 28.87 3.36 2.73
C MET A 21 29.92 3.96 1.81
N SER A 22 31.02 3.23 1.62
CA SER A 22 32.02 3.51 0.59
C SER A 22 32.14 2.30 -0.33
N ASN A 23 31.68 2.50 -1.58
CA ASN A 23 32.08 1.85 -2.82
C ASN A 23 32.18 0.32 -2.86
N VAL A 24 31.08 -0.32 -3.27
CA VAL A 24 31.17 -1.47 -4.19
C VAL A 24 30.68 -0.98 -5.55
N LEU A 25 31.62 -0.42 -6.33
CA LEU A 25 31.56 -0.51 -7.78
C LEU A 25 31.77 -2.00 -8.10
N LEU A 26 30.68 -2.74 -8.27
CA LEU A 26 30.71 -4.00 -8.99
C LEU A 26 29.68 -3.94 -10.09
N ALA A 27 30.20 -3.72 -11.29
CA ALA A 27 29.51 -3.98 -12.53
C ALA A 27 28.85 -5.35 -12.46
N ASN A 28 27.52 -5.38 -12.57
CA ASN A 28 26.81 -6.55 -13.06
C ASN A 28 25.65 -6.08 -13.93
N SER A 29 25.99 -5.36 -14.99
CA SER A 29 25.11 -5.19 -16.15
C SER A 29 25.05 -6.53 -16.87
N LEU A 30 24.08 -7.37 -16.50
CA LEU A 30 23.48 -8.48 -17.26
C LEU A 30 22.53 -9.23 -16.31
N ILE A 31 21.41 -8.59 -15.95
CA ILE A 31 20.26 -9.29 -15.34
C ILE A 31 19.20 -9.37 -16.46
N PRO A 32 18.61 -10.55 -16.72
CA PRO A 32 17.67 -10.73 -17.82
C PRO A 32 16.43 -9.85 -17.60
N LEU A 33 15.82 -9.38 -18.71
CA LEU A 33 14.57 -8.60 -18.75
C LEU A 33 13.47 -9.26 -17.87
N GLY A 34 13.41 -8.84 -16.62
CA GLY A 34 12.54 -9.42 -15.60
C GLY A 34 12.41 -8.45 -14.43
N MET A 35 11.63 -7.39 -14.68
CA MET A 35 11.19 -6.40 -13.69
C MET A 35 12.34 -5.63 -13.03
N ALA A 36 12.94 -4.71 -13.78
CA ALA A 36 13.71 -3.63 -13.18
C ALA A 36 12.86 -2.94 -12.10
N ALA A 37 13.44 -2.68 -10.93
CA ALA A 37 12.76 -1.91 -9.90
C ALA A 37 12.35 -0.56 -10.52
N PRO A 38 11.06 -0.16 -10.42
CA PRO A 38 10.61 1.09 -11.03
C PRO A 38 11.42 2.24 -10.44
N SER A 39 11.84 3.16 -11.30
CA SER A 39 12.52 4.38 -10.91
C SER A 39 11.67 5.17 -9.92
N MET A 40 12.32 6.03 -9.13
CA MET A 40 11.62 6.85 -8.13
C MET A 40 10.48 7.68 -8.74
N LYS A 41 10.68 8.18 -9.97
CA LYS A 41 9.68 8.94 -10.72
C LYS A 41 8.48 8.10 -11.16
N GLU A 42 8.71 6.87 -11.64
CA GLU A 42 7.63 5.96 -12.05
C GLU A 42 6.79 5.52 -10.84
N ARG A 43 7.43 5.31 -9.68
CA ARG A 43 6.73 5.03 -8.43
C ARG A 43 5.81 6.17 -8.01
N GLN A 44 6.30 7.41 -8.11
CA GLN A 44 5.50 8.59 -7.79
C GLN A 44 4.28 8.72 -8.72
N ALA A 45 4.49 8.60 -10.04
CA ALA A 45 3.41 8.65 -11.02
C ALA A 45 2.35 7.55 -10.79
N CYS A 46 2.78 6.35 -10.42
CA CYS A 46 1.87 5.27 -10.06
C CYS A 46 1.00 5.61 -8.84
N TRP A 47 1.59 6.20 -7.79
CA TRP A 47 0.85 6.59 -6.59
C TRP A 47 -0.13 7.74 -6.85
N GLU A 48 0.25 8.71 -7.68
CA GLU A 48 -0.63 9.81 -8.09
C GLU A 48 -1.82 9.29 -8.90
N ALA A 49 -1.60 8.44 -9.90
CA ALA A 49 -2.67 7.83 -10.70
C ALA A 49 -3.61 6.96 -9.85
N ARG A 50 -3.07 6.25 -8.85
CA ARG A 50 -3.85 5.48 -7.87
C ARG A 50 -4.78 6.40 -7.07
N ASP A 51 -4.25 7.48 -6.54
CA ASP A 51 -4.99 8.38 -5.65
C ASP A 51 -6.11 9.12 -6.42
N GLU A 52 -5.87 9.50 -7.68
CA GLU A 52 -6.90 10.03 -8.57
C GLU A 52 -8.02 9.00 -8.83
N TYR A 53 -7.65 7.75 -9.13
CA TYR A 53 -8.63 6.68 -9.34
C TYR A 53 -9.48 6.42 -8.08
N TRP A 54 -8.86 6.35 -6.90
CA TRP A 54 -9.57 6.13 -5.64
C TRP A 54 -10.46 7.31 -5.24
N LYS A 55 -9.98 8.55 -5.43
CA LYS A 55 -10.80 9.74 -5.21
C LYS A 55 -12.06 9.71 -6.07
N CYS A 56 -11.95 9.33 -7.34
CA CYS A 56 -13.10 9.16 -8.22
C CYS A 56 -14.09 8.12 -7.68
N LEU A 57 -13.61 6.99 -7.17
CA LEU A 57 -14.50 5.95 -6.62
C LEU A 57 -15.20 6.41 -5.35
N ASP A 58 -14.52 7.13 -4.46
CA ASP A 58 -15.11 7.62 -3.23
C ASP A 58 -16.16 8.72 -3.50
N GLU A 59 -15.94 9.59 -4.49
CA GLU A 59 -16.92 10.60 -4.94
C GLU A 59 -18.15 9.99 -5.66
N ARG A 60 -18.01 8.79 -6.22
CA ARG A 60 -19.03 8.12 -7.04
C ARG A 60 -19.60 6.87 -6.38
N ASN A 61 -19.58 6.76 -5.05
CA ASN A 61 -20.16 5.63 -4.30
C ASN A 61 -19.67 4.24 -4.78
N GLU A 62 -18.39 4.13 -5.11
CA GLU A 62 -17.74 2.91 -5.63
C GLU A 62 -18.15 2.48 -7.05
N ASP A 63 -18.77 3.37 -7.85
CA ASP A 63 -19.11 3.10 -9.24
C ASP A 63 -17.87 3.08 -10.17
N ALA A 64 -17.22 1.93 -10.27
CA ALA A 64 -16.05 1.72 -11.12
C ALA A 64 -16.31 1.99 -12.62
N SER A 65 -17.58 1.98 -13.05
CA SER A 65 -17.97 2.26 -14.44
C SER A 65 -17.68 3.69 -14.87
N GLN A 66 -17.79 4.65 -13.95
CA GLN A 66 -17.57 6.08 -14.19
C GLN A 66 -16.07 6.43 -14.16
N CYS A 67 -15.28 5.66 -13.41
CA CYS A 67 -13.85 5.89 -13.22
C CYS A 67 -12.95 5.06 -14.16
N LYS A 68 -13.51 4.45 -15.22
CA LYS A 68 -12.76 3.58 -16.16
C LYS A 68 -11.55 4.26 -16.80
N LYS A 69 -11.66 5.55 -17.13
CA LYS A 69 -10.54 6.31 -17.74
C LYS A 69 -9.35 6.39 -16.79
N LEU A 70 -9.60 6.72 -15.52
CA LEU A 70 -8.57 6.77 -14.48
C LEU A 70 -8.04 5.37 -14.14
N ARG A 71 -8.90 4.35 -14.23
CA ARG A 71 -8.46 2.96 -14.07
C ARG A 71 -7.42 2.58 -15.11
N SER A 72 -7.64 2.93 -16.38
CA SER A 72 -6.67 2.67 -17.44
C SER A 72 -5.34 3.41 -17.21
N SER A 73 -5.38 4.67 -16.76
CA SER A 73 -4.16 5.43 -16.41
C SER A 73 -3.40 4.80 -15.24
N PHE A 74 -4.11 4.30 -14.23
CA PHE A 74 -3.52 3.57 -13.11
C PHE A 74 -2.87 2.26 -13.57
N GLU A 75 -3.54 1.50 -14.44
CA GLU A 75 -3.03 0.24 -14.97
C GLU A 75 -1.79 0.40 -15.87
N SER A 76 -1.69 1.52 -16.61
CA SER A 76 -0.53 1.83 -17.44
C SER A 76 0.66 2.37 -16.65
N SER A 77 0.40 3.08 -15.54
CA SER A 77 1.45 3.76 -14.76
C SER A 77 2.06 2.84 -13.70
N CYS A 78 1.35 1.79 -13.30
CA CYS A 78 1.75 0.91 -12.21
C CYS A 78 2.13 -0.50 -12.68
N PRO A 79 3.11 -1.14 -12.02
CA PRO A 79 3.35 -2.57 -12.19
C PRO A 79 2.12 -3.40 -11.81
N GLN A 80 1.83 -4.46 -12.58
CA GLN A 80 0.68 -5.34 -12.36
C GLN A 80 0.61 -5.95 -10.95
N GLN A 81 1.78 -6.27 -10.36
CA GLN A 81 1.84 -6.78 -8.98
C GLN A 81 1.36 -5.74 -7.95
N TRP A 82 1.67 -4.46 -8.17
CA TRP A 82 1.26 -3.38 -7.27
C TRP A 82 -0.24 -3.10 -7.40
N ILE A 83 -0.78 -3.13 -8.62
CA ILE A 83 -2.22 -2.97 -8.88
C ILE A 83 -3.00 -4.03 -8.09
N LYS A 84 -2.62 -5.31 -8.22
CA LYS A 84 -3.25 -6.41 -7.47
C LYS A 84 -3.19 -6.21 -5.96
N TYR A 85 -2.05 -5.74 -5.44
CA TYR A 85 -1.90 -5.44 -4.03
C TYR A 85 -2.80 -4.28 -3.57
N PHE A 86 -2.84 -3.19 -4.34
CA PHE A 86 -3.63 -2.01 -4.03
C PHE A 86 -5.14 -2.30 -4.08
N ASP A 87 -5.60 -3.05 -5.07
CA ASP A 87 -7.01 -3.46 -5.17
C ASP A 87 -7.43 -4.28 -3.95
N LYS A 88 -6.67 -5.33 -3.62
CA LYS A 88 -6.94 -6.16 -2.42
C LYS A 88 -6.92 -5.33 -1.14
N ARG A 89 -6.00 -4.38 -1.03
CA ARG A 89 -5.90 -3.49 0.15
C ARG A 89 -7.13 -2.59 0.26
N ARG A 90 -7.62 -2.03 -0.85
CA ARG A 90 -8.84 -1.19 -0.85
C ARG A 90 -10.07 -2.00 -0.45
N ASP A 91 -10.25 -3.18 -1.03
CA ASP A 91 -11.37 -4.07 -0.69
C ASP A 91 -11.37 -4.42 0.79
N TYR A 92 -10.20 -4.74 1.35
CA TYR A 92 -10.06 -4.99 2.78
C TYR A 92 -10.43 -3.77 3.63
N LEU A 93 -9.98 -2.57 3.26
CA LEU A 93 -10.30 -1.34 4.01
C LEU A 93 -11.80 -1.04 3.97
N LYS A 94 -12.45 -1.21 2.82
CA LYS A 94 -13.90 -1.03 2.68
C LYS A 94 -14.71 -2.10 3.42
N PHE A 95 -14.24 -3.35 3.40
CA PHE A 95 -14.82 -4.41 4.22
C PHE A 95 -14.70 -4.11 5.71
N LYS A 96 -13.52 -3.67 6.15
CA LYS A 96 -13.26 -3.26 7.53
C LYS A 96 -14.19 -2.10 7.95
N GLU A 97 -14.36 -1.09 7.11
CA GLU A 97 -15.27 0.03 7.35
C GLU A 97 -16.72 -0.45 7.51
N LYS A 98 -17.20 -1.33 6.62
CA LYS A 98 -18.55 -1.94 6.71
C LYS A 98 -18.72 -2.78 7.97
N PHE A 99 -17.68 -3.51 8.38
CA PHE A 99 -17.68 -4.31 9.61
C PHE A 99 -17.75 -3.42 10.86
N GLU A 100 -16.94 -2.36 10.92
CA GLU A 100 -16.95 -1.39 12.02
C GLU A 100 -18.27 -0.61 12.09
N ALA A 101 -18.90 -0.35 10.93
CA ALA A 101 -20.25 0.23 10.85
C ALA A 101 -21.38 -0.73 11.29
N GLY A 102 -21.07 -1.95 11.72
CA GLY A 102 -22.05 -2.94 12.18
C GLY A 102 -22.88 -3.57 11.06
N GLN A 103 -22.53 -3.33 9.80
CA GLN A 103 -23.24 -3.85 8.63
C GLN A 103 -22.65 -5.20 8.19
N PHE A 104 -22.71 -6.20 9.07
CA PHE A 104 -22.34 -7.56 8.69
C PHE A 104 -23.56 -8.32 8.17
N GLN A 105 -23.63 -8.51 6.86
CA GLN A 105 -24.54 -9.48 6.24
C GLN A 105 -23.76 -10.80 6.10
N PRO A 106 -24.01 -11.84 6.92
CA PRO A 106 -23.43 -13.15 6.67
C PRO A 106 -23.87 -13.62 5.28
N SER A 107 -22.92 -13.96 4.42
CA SER A 107 -23.24 -14.53 3.11
C SER A 107 -24.04 -15.81 3.33
N LYS A 108 -25.20 -15.90 2.70
CA LYS A 108 -26.11 -17.06 2.73
C LYS A 108 -25.30 -18.33 2.45
N THR A 109 -25.19 -19.20 3.45
CA THR A 109 -24.62 -20.54 3.30
C THR A 109 -25.40 -21.25 2.19
N THR A 110 -24.76 -21.54 1.06
CA THR A 110 -25.32 -22.45 0.07
C THR A 110 -25.28 -23.85 0.67
N VAL A 111 -26.35 -24.21 1.37
CA VAL A 111 -26.72 -25.60 1.63
C VAL A 111 -27.12 -26.19 0.28
N ASN A 112 -26.16 -26.79 -0.42
CA ASN A 112 -26.48 -27.67 -1.53
C ASN A 112 -26.96 -29.00 -0.94
N SER A 113 -28.25 -29.27 -1.16
CA SER A 113 -28.93 -30.54 -0.93
C SER A 113 -28.47 -31.60 -1.92
#